data_AF-A0A7V1RGL6-F1
#
_entry.id   AF-A0A7V1RGL6-F1
#
_cell.length_a   1.000
_cell.length_b   1.000
_cell.length_c   1.000
_cell.angle_alpha   90.00
_cell.angle_beta   90.00
_cell.angle_gamma   90.00
#
_symmetry.space_group_name_H-M   'P 1'
#
loop_
_entity.id
_entity.type
_entity.pdbx_description
1 polymer ?
#
loop_
_entity_poly.entity_id
_entity_poly.type
_entity_poly.pdbx_seq_one_letter_code
_entity_poly.pdbx_strand_id
1 'polypeptide(L)'
;MSRMAAAAVIRAAATQSFLRCLSCMGSASAVEERPRMRPTAARAANPGFQGPAGAAAAIARPPPPFHERPPASCRARRFPTACRVARDSPPPRPTLSQDWPPRPDQPTRRTDVIRVGLVGCGGIMGAHLPGWKAVEGRAVVTAACDVNEESARRRAQELGGTASIYSDWRQMLADGGVDAVDVALPHRLHRDAIVDAAQAGKHILTEKPLCTTLDEARDIEAAVKANGVILMCAHNQMFEPAPRTARRWIAEGRIGRVFSLRTVDCFLAKNKDQPGSWGWRGSAAESGGGCALDTGYHPTYMLISIANSEPVEVVSFSANYNQPNLDAEDTAQTMVRFANGAVGTLQTSWGHPWPNGHWQIHAIGELGQIFGRGSTLYFQAHGAEPEKHDLQPENGFVGEIRHFVECVEKGDTPEQSLKEGITVLKVILGGYQSEREKRVIPL
;
A
#
# COMPACT_ATOMS: atom_id res chain seq x y z
N MET A 1 -6.68 45.34 -53.63
CA MET A 1 -8.12 45.09 -53.87
C MET A 1 -8.43 43.70 -53.33
N SER A 2 -8.58 43.60 -52.01
CA SER A 2 -9.84 43.40 -51.25
C SER A 2 -10.23 41.92 -51.21
N ARG A 3 -10.04 41.21 -50.09
CA ARG A 3 -10.82 41.24 -48.82
C ARG A 3 -12.29 40.82 -48.99
N MET A 4 -12.66 39.82 -48.20
CA MET A 4 -13.92 39.70 -47.44
C MET A 4 -15.25 39.88 -48.21
N ALA A 5 -15.88 38.75 -48.53
CA ALA A 5 -17.33 38.51 -48.56
C ALA A 5 -17.50 37.04 -48.99
N ALA A 6 -18.29 36.15 -48.40
CA ALA A 6 -19.52 36.36 -47.67
C ALA A 6 -19.69 35.24 -46.62
N ALA A 7 -19.68 35.65 -45.36
CA ALA A 7 -20.44 35.02 -44.30
C ALA A 7 -21.74 35.83 -44.15
N ALA A 8 -22.82 35.32 -44.74
CA ALA A 8 -24.22 35.71 -44.58
C ALA A 8 -24.97 34.77 -45.56
N VAL A 9 -25.82 33.85 -45.17
CA VAL A 9 -27.09 34.02 -44.46
C VAL A 9 -27.54 32.64 -43.98
N ILE A 10 -27.57 32.39 -42.67
CA ILE A 10 -28.72 31.78 -41.98
C ILE A 10 -28.78 32.45 -40.60
N ARG A 11 -29.50 33.58 -40.55
CA ARG A 11 -30.08 34.15 -39.33
C ARG A 11 -31.48 33.57 -39.20
N ALA A 12 -31.78 32.89 -38.10
CA ALA A 12 -33.06 33.00 -37.41
C ALA A 12 -32.92 32.37 -36.01
N ALA A 13 -33.50 33.03 -35.02
CA ALA A 13 -33.59 32.64 -33.60
C ALA A 13 -32.37 32.93 -32.70
N ALA A 14 -32.00 34.21 -32.63
CA ALA A 14 -31.46 34.80 -31.40
C ALA A 14 -31.95 36.24 -31.27
N THR A 15 -33.06 36.44 -30.55
CA THR A 15 -33.39 37.74 -29.95
C THR A 15 -34.21 37.52 -28.68
N GLN A 16 -33.82 38.25 -27.63
CA GLN A 16 -34.47 38.40 -26.31
C GLN A 16 -34.07 37.41 -25.22
N SER A 17 -32.94 37.69 -24.55
CA SER A 17 -32.99 38.36 -23.23
C SER A 17 -31.62 38.34 -22.56
N PHE A 18 -30.92 39.46 -22.66
CA PHE A 18 -29.84 39.85 -21.75
C PHE A 18 -29.97 41.35 -21.54
N LEU A 19 -30.41 41.77 -20.36
CA LEU A 19 -30.09 43.08 -19.76
C LEU A 19 -30.65 43.14 -18.32
N ARG A 20 -29.72 43.03 -17.35
CA ARG A 20 -29.61 43.70 -16.04
C ARG A 20 -28.99 42.75 -15.03
N CYS A 21 -28.09 43.14 -14.13
CA CYS A 21 -27.03 44.14 -14.04
C CYS A 21 -26.31 43.81 -12.72
N LEU A 22 -25.00 43.99 -12.65
CA LEU A 22 -24.19 43.79 -11.44
C LEU A 22 -24.53 44.78 -10.31
N SER A 23 -24.46 44.30 -9.07
CA SER A 23 -23.95 44.96 -7.83
C SER A 23 -24.21 43.97 -6.67
N CYS A 24 -23.43 43.77 -5.61
CA CYS A 24 -22.33 44.48 -4.96
C CYS A 24 -21.53 43.47 -4.08
N MET A 25 -20.28 43.82 -3.78
CA MET A 25 -19.42 43.21 -2.75
C MET A 25 -19.95 43.45 -1.32
N GLY A 26 -19.63 42.59 -0.36
CA GLY A 26 -19.71 42.92 1.07
C GLY A 26 -19.86 41.76 2.07
N SER A 27 -18.72 41.34 2.63
CA SER A 27 -18.44 40.85 4.00
C SER A 27 -19.53 40.41 5.01
N ALA A 28 -19.16 39.36 5.76
CA ALA A 28 -19.30 39.16 7.22
C ALA A 28 -20.47 38.31 7.80
N SER A 29 -20.04 37.24 8.50
CA SER A 29 -20.46 36.77 9.84
C SER A 29 -21.77 35.98 10.09
N ALA A 30 -21.54 34.82 10.75
CA ALA A 30 -22.26 34.23 11.89
C ALA A 30 -23.59 33.44 11.72
N VAL A 31 -23.48 32.14 12.06
CA VAL A 31 -24.26 31.36 13.06
C VAL A 31 -25.77 31.63 13.18
N GLU A 32 -26.61 30.60 12.93
CA GLU A 32 -27.55 30.05 13.94
C GLU A 32 -28.28 28.77 13.49
N GLU A 33 -28.85 28.08 14.48
CA GLU A 33 -29.18 26.65 14.58
C GLU A 33 -30.60 26.21 14.14
N ARG A 34 -30.69 24.92 13.72
CA ARG A 34 -31.73 23.88 14.01
C ARG A 34 -33.17 24.06 13.43
N PRO A 35 -34.07 23.03 13.49
CA PRO A 35 -33.96 21.66 14.03
C PRO A 35 -34.47 20.50 13.13
N ARG A 36 -34.24 19.28 13.64
CA ARG A 36 -34.73 17.96 13.20
C ARG A 36 -36.26 17.82 13.31
N MET A 37 -36.87 17.05 12.41
CA MET A 37 -38.08 16.27 12.70
C MET A 37 -38.14 14.94 11.93
N ARG A 38 -38.46 13.88 12.66
CA ARG A 38 -39.04 12.57 12.32
C ARG A 38 -39.79 12.13 13.59
N PRO A 39 -40.67 11.12 13.60
CA PRO A 39 -41.30 10.34 12.50
C PRO A 39 -42.83 10.16 12.69
N THR A 40 -43.53 9.53 11.74
CA THR A 40 -44.63 8.59 12.03
C THR A 40 -44.96 7.69 10.83
N ALA A 41 -45.39 6.47 11.14
CA ALA A 41 -45.65 5.35 10.25
C ALA A 41 -47.11 5.30 9.77
N ALA A 42 -47.36 4.67 8.61
CA ALA A 42 -48.62 3.97 8.33
C ALA A 42 -48.45 2.93 7.23
N ARG A 43 -48.78 1.67 7.57
CA ARG A 43 -49.11 0.58 6.65
C ARG A 43 -50.52 0.81 6.10
N ALA A 44 -50.75 0.56 4.82
CA ALA A 44 -52.04 0.13 4.29
C ALA A 44 -51.85 -0.65 2.99
N ALA A 45 -52.46 -1.83 2.93
CA ALA A 45 -52.62 -2.66 1.74
C ALA A 45 -53.86 -2.24 0.95
N ASN A 46 -53.88 -2.49 -0.36
CA ASN A 46 -55.12 -2.78 -1.10
C ASN A 46 -54.83 -3.47 -2.45
N PRO A 47 -55.83 -4.16 -3.05
CA PRO A 47 -55.64 -5.35 -3.88
C PRO A 47 -56.10 -5.16 -5.34
N GLY A 48 -55.86 -6.20 -6.14
CA GLY A 48 -56.80 -6.63 -7.18
C GLY A 48 -56.85 -5.83 -8.47
N PHE A 49 -56.25 -6.39 -9.53
CA PHE A 49 -56.73 -6.17 -10.89
C PHE A 49 -56.77 -7.51 -11.64
N GLN A 50 -57.96 -7.90 -12.08
CA GLN A 50 -58.24 -9.11 -12.87
C GLN A 50 -58.51 -8.75 -14.33
N GLY A 51 -57.90 -9.54 -15.24
CA GLY A 51 -58.42 -9.93 -16.55
C GLY A 51 -57.78 -9.27 -17.79
N PRO A 52 -57.87 -9.89 -19.00
CA PRO A 52 -58.39 -11.22 -19.35
C PRO A 52 -57.38 -12.12 -20.12
N ALA A 53 -57.80 -13.37 -20.34
CA ALA A 53 -57.06 -14.48 -20.94
C ALA A 53 -56.86 -14.37 -22.47
N GLY A 54 -55.78 -14.99 -22.97
CA GLY A 54 -55.64 -15.35 -24.38
C GLY A 54 -54.22 -15.72 -24.81
N ALA A 55 -54.09 -16.89 -25.46
CA ALA A 55 -52.96 -17.43 -26.21
C ALA A 55 -51.84 -18.17 -25.44
N ALA A 56 -51.96 -19.50 -25.47
CA ALA A 56 -50.93 -20.46 -25.15
C ALA A 56 -49.79 -20.41 -26.18
N ALA A 57 -48.54 -20.37 -25.70
CA ALA A 57 -47.35 -20.69 -26.49
C ALA A 57 -46.55 -21.76 -25.75
N ALA A 58 -46.37 -22.89 -26.42
CA ALA A 58 -45.62 -24.05 -25.93
C ALA A 58 -44.13 -23.70 -25.76
N ILE A 59 -43.61 -23.86 -24.55
CA ILE A 59 -42.17 -23.80 -24.28
C ILE A 59 -41.63 -25.23 -24.41
N ALA A 60 -40.76 -25.44 -25.40
CA ALA A 60 -40.09 -26.70 -25.66
C ALA A 60 -39.18 -27.10 -24.48
N ARG A 61 -39.27 -28.36 -24.06
CA ARG A 61 -38.35 -28.97 -23.08
C ARG A 61 -36.95 -29.14 -23.70
N PRO A 62 -35.86 -28.92 -22.96
CA PRO A 62 -34.52 -29.25 -23.43
C PRO A 62 -34.34 -30.78 -23.50
N PRO A 63 -33.52 -31.31 -24.44
CA PRO A 63 -33.24 -32.74 -24.53
C PRO A 63 -32.36 -33.22 -23.35
N PRO A 64 -32.43 -34.51 -22.97
CA PRO A 64 -31.61 -35.07 -21.90
C PRO A 64 -30.12 -35.15 -22.31
N PRO A 65 -29.18 -35.15 -21.35
CA PRO A 65 -27.76 -35.21 -21.66
C PRO A 65 -27.36 -36.58 -22.22
N PHE A 66 -26.52 -36.54 -23.26
CA PHE A 66 -25.86 -37.69 -23.85
C PHE A 66 -24.94 -38.38 -22.84
N HIS A 67 -25.16 -39.68 -22.61
CA HIS A 67 -24.21 -40.54 -21.93
C HIS A 67 -23.18 -41.07 -22.92
N GLU A 68 -22.00 -40.46 -22.98
CA GLU A 68 -20.82 -41.07 -23.58
C GLU A 68 -20.04 -41.86 -22.50
N ARG A 69 -19.83 -43.15 -22.78
CA ARG A 69 -18.95 -44.03 -22.00
C ARG A 69 -17.48 -43.66 -22.30
N PRO A 70 -16.59 -43.55 -21.30
CA PRO A 70 -15.17 -43.39 -21.58
C PRO A 70 -14.56 -44.73 -22.06
N PRO A 71 -13.60 -44.72 -22.98
CA PRO A 71 -12.89 -45.93 -23.37
C PRO A 71 -11.92 -46.38 -22.27
N ALA A 72 -11.85 -47.70 -22.11
CA ALA A 72 -10.95 -48.38 -21.19
C ALA A 72 -9.49 -48.23 -21.64
N SER A 73 -8.65 -47.62 -20.81
CA SER A 73 -7.30 -48.10 -20.48
C SER A 73 -6.52 -47.03 -19.70
N CYS A 74 -6.49 -47.14 -18.37
CA CYS A 74 -5.35 -46.63 -17.62
C CYS A 74 -5.16 -47.48 -16.37
N ARG A 75 -3.97 -48.05 -16.25
CA ARG A 75 -3.59 -49.04 -15.25
C ARG A 75 -3.76 -48.48 -13.84
N ALA A 76 -4.54 -49.18 -13.01
CA ALA A 76 -4.64 -48.93 -11.58
C ALA A 76 -3.26 -49.16 -10.92
N ARG A 77 -2.62 -48.08 -10.45
CA ARG A 77 -1.63 -48.18 -9.38
C ARG A 77 -2.40 -48.21 -8.06
N ARG A 78 -2.21 -49.29 -7.30
CA ARG A 78 -2.75 -49.47 -5.95
C ARG A 78 -2.20 -48.38 -5.04
N PHE A 79 -3.09 -47.59 -4.43
CA PHE A 79 -2.77 -46.83 -3.22
C PHE A 79 -2.96 -47.73 -2.00
N PRO A 80 -1.98 -47.85 -1.08
CA PRO A 80 -2.21 -48.52 0.18
C PRO A 80 -3.04 -47.62 1.11
N THR A 81 -4.18 -48.17 1.54
CA THR A 81 -5.01 -47.74 2.65
C THR A 81 -4.26 -47.90 3.98
N ALA A 82 -4.04 -46.79 4.69
CA ALA A 82 -4.01 -46.75 6.16
C ALA A 82 -3.83 -45.29 6.64
N CYS A 83 -4.93 -44.58 6.89
CA CYS A 83 -4.90 -43.33 7.63
C CYS A 83 -5.14 -43.67 9.12
N ARG A 84 -4.06 -43.88 9.89
CA ARG A 84 -4.11 -43.77 11.35
C ARG A 84 -3.75 -42.34 11.70
N VAL A 85 -4.74 -41.59 12.20
CA VAL A 85 -4.53 -40.26 12.77
C VAL A 85 -3.84 -40.44 14.12
N ALA A 86 -2.51 -40.29 14.15
CA ALA A 86 -1.78 -40.05 15.38
C ALA A 86 -2.02 -38.59 15.78
N ARG A 87 -2.47 -38.39 17.03
CA ARG A 87 -2.54 -37.07 17.67
C ARG A 87 -1.13 -36.67 18.07
N ASP A 88 -0.39 -36.09 17.14
CA ASP A 88 0.88 -35.44 17.47
C ASP A 88 0.62 -33.95 17.71
N SER A 89 1.07 -33.49 18.87
CA SER A 89 1.08 -32.09 19.32
C SER A 89 1.63 -31.16 18.23
N PRO A 90 1.16 -29.89 18.15
CA PRO A 90 1.65 -28.96 17.15
C PRO A 90 3.17 -28.78 17.27
N PRO A 91 3.92 -28.72 16.15
CA PRO A 91 5.35 -28.47 16.19
C PRO A 91 5.64 -27.10 16.83
N PRO A 92 6.78 -26.95 17.53
CA PRO A 92 7.14 -25.69 18.14
C PRO A 92 7.28 -24.59 17.07
N ARG A 93 6.88 -23.37 17.44
CA ARG A 93 6.95 -22.16 16.59
C ARG A 93 8.37 -22.00 16.02
N PRO A 94 8.55 -21.72 14.72
CA PRO A 94 9.77 -21.11 14.26
C PRO A 94 9.78 -19.65 14.74
N THR A 95 10.60 -19.35 15.75
CA THR A 95 11.07 -17.99 15.99
C THR A 95 12.01 -17.65 14.84
N LEU A 96 11.54 -16.83 13.89
CA LEU A 96 12.39 -16.15 12.92
C LEU A 96 13.19 -15.06 13.65
N SER A 97 14.13 -15.47 14.48
CA SER A 97 15.17 -14.62 15.03
C SER A 97 16.37 -15.51 15.34
N GLN A 98 17.35 -15.52 14.44
CA GLN A 98 18.77 -15.78 14.68
C GLN A 98 19.43 -16.14 13.35
N ASP A 99 20.06 -15.16 12.73
CA ASP A 99 21.21 -15.34 11.82
C ASP A 99 21.92 -13.98 11.65
N TRP A 100 22.18 -13.28 12.77
CA TRP A 100 23.00 -12.07 12.77
C TRP A 100 24.21 -12.29 13.67
N PRO A 101 25.46 -12.11 13.20
CA PRO A 101 26.63 -12.19 14.05
C PRO A 101 26.60 -11.04 15.07
N PRO A 102 27.02 -11.26 16.34
CA PRO A 102 27.14 -10.19 17.31
C PRO A 102 28.10 -9.10 16.80
N ARG A 103 27.73 -7.83 17.01
CA ARG A 103 28.52 -6.67 16.56
C ARG A 103 29.90 -6.68 17.23
N PRO A 104 30.98 -6.26 16.55
CA PRO A 104 32.21 -5.88 17.23
C PRO A 104 31.92 -4.70 18.17
N ASP A 105 32.41 -4.78 19.41
CA ASP A 105 32.20 -3.79 20.49
C ASP A 105 32.44 -2.36 19.99
N GLN A 106 31.37 -1.63 19.71
CA GLN A 106 31.37 -0.18 19.66
C GLN A 106 30.88 0.33 21.02
N PRO A 107 31.49 1.39 21.57
CA PRO A 107 31.14 1.90 22.89
C PRO A 107 29.65 2.29 22.91
N THR A 108 28.87 1.56 23.70
CA THR A 108 27.45 1.84 23.93
C THR A 108 27.31 3.19 24.64
N ARG A 109 27.12 4.27 23.89
CA ARG A 109 26.69 5.55 24.48
C ARG A 109 25.26 5.39 24.97
N ARG A 110 25.10 5.20 26.28
CA ARG A 110 23.85 5.45 27.00
C ARG A 110 23.58 6.98 27.00
N THR A 111 22.31 7.35 26.81
CA THR A 111 21.64 8.64 27.07
C THR A 111 21.65 9.78 26.03
N ASP A 112 22.04 9.57 24.77
CA ASP A 112 21.97 10.66 23.78
C ASP A 112 20.70 10.55 22.91
N VAL A 113 19.98 11.67 22.79
CA VAL A 113 18.85 11.85 21.86
C VAL A 113 19.35 11.60 20.43
N ILE A 114 18.68 10.73 19.68
CA ILE A 114 19.07 10.38 18.30
C ILE A 114 18.91 11.60 17.40
N ARG A 115 19.99 12.03 16.74
CA ARG A 115 19.96 13.16 15.80
C ARG A 115 19.60 12.66 14.39
N VAL A 116 18.53 13.19 13.82
CA VAL A 116 17.98 12.71 12.54
C VAL A 116 18.18 13.75 11.45
N GLY A 117 18.67 13.31 10.28
CA GLY A 117 18.70 14.10 9.05
C GLY A 117 17.55 13.72 8.12
N LEU A 118 16.77 14.70 7.67
CA LEU A 118 15.77 14.48 6.61
C LEU A 118 16.47 14.56 5.25
N VAL A 119 16.29 13.54 4.40
CA VAL A 119 16.85 13.49 3.05
C VAL A 119 15.70 13.47 2.04
N GLY A 120 15.42 14.62 1.43
CA GLY A 120 14.21 14.85 0.65
C GLY A 120 13.10 15.45 1.50
N CYS A 121 12.76 16.71 1.26
CA CYS A 121 11.82 17.50 2.06
C CYS A 121 10.49 17.77 1.33
N GLY A 122 10.15 16.87 0.40
CA GLY A 122 8.95 16.93 -0.43
C GLY A 122 7.64 16.64 0.30
N GLY A 123 6.62 16.22 -0.46
CA GLY A 123 5.26 15.99 0.06
C GLY A 123 5.20 14.94 1.18
N ILE A 124 5.78 13.75 0.94
CA ILE A 124 5.69 12.61 1.86
C ILE A 124 6.40 12.86 3.19
N MET A 125 7.52 13.59 3.18
CA MET A 125 8.22 14.00 4.41
C MET A 125 7.30 14.82 5.35
N GLY A 126 6.32 15.55 4.81
CA GLY A 126 5.30 16.22 5.60
C GLY A 126 4.45 15.27 6.45
N ALA A 127 4.20 14.05 5.95
CA ALA A 127 3.47 13.00 6.68
C ALA A 127 4.32 12.32 7.77
N HIS A 128 5.65 12.38 7.67
CA HIS A 128 6.59 11.85 8.66
C HIS A 128 6.74 12.79 9.87
N LEU A 129 6.61 14.11 9.68
CA LEU A 129 6.84 15.09 10.74
C LEU A 129 6.03 14.85 12.04
N PRO A 130 4.75 14.46 12.00
CA PRO A 130 4.01 14.11 13.21
C PRO A 130 4.66 12.96 14.00
N GLY A 131 5.26 11.98 13.32
CA GLY A 131 6.00 10.90 13.96
C GLY A 131 7.25 11.41 14.64
N TRP A 132 8.04 12.25 13.96
CA TRP A 132 9.25 12.87 14.55
C TRP A 132 8.92 13.76 15.76
N LYS A 133 7.82 14.50 15.72
CA LYS A 133 7.32 15.27 16.89
C LYS A 133 6.89 14.35 18.04
N ALA A 134 6.25 13.22 17.74
CA ALA A 134 5.75 12.31 18.76
C ALA A 134 6.84 11.54 19.53
N VAL A 135 8.09 11.58 19.04
CA VAL A 135 9.26 10.98 19.68
C VAL A 135 10.27 12.03 20.16
N GLU A 136 9.86 13.30 20.24
CA GLU A 136 10.69 14.37 20.78
C GLU A 136 11.18 14.01 22.20
N GLY A 137 12.47 14.22 22.44
CA GLY A 137 13.17 13.77 23.67
C GLY A 137 13.82 12.38 23.56
N ARG A 138 13.49 11.60 22.52
CA ARG A 138 14.18 10.34 22.14
C ARG A 138 14.93 10.49 20.83
N ALA A 139 14.31 11.17 19.87
CA ALA A 139 14.94 11.59 18.62
C ALA A 139 14.61 13.06 18.32
N VAL A 140 15.51 13.75 17.64
CA VAL A 140 15.34 15.14 17.21
C VAL A 140 15.90 15.32 15.81
N VAL A 141 15.16 16.03 14.96
CA VAL A 141 15.65 16.37 13.61
C VAL A 141 16.64 17.52 13.72
N THR A 142 17.90 17.27 13.36
CA THR A 142 19.00 18.24 13.43
C THR A 142 19.43 18.76 12.05
N ALA A 143 19.01 18.09 10.98
CA ALA A 143 19.33 18.49 9.62
C ALA A 143 18.16 18.22 8.66
N ALA A 144 18.02 19.09 7.66
CA ALA A 144 17.07 18.93 6.56
C ALA A 144 17.78 19.17 5.22
N CYS A 145 17.72 18.19 4.33
CA CYS A 145 18.39 18.20 3.05
C CYS A 145 17.38 18.14 1.91
N ASP A 146 17.45 19.10 1.00
CA ASP A 146 16.70 19.09 -0.27
C ASP A 146 17.41 19.99 -1.30
N VAL A 147 17.42 19.56 -2.56
CA VAL A 147 17.95 20.39 -3.67
C VAL A 147 17.16 21.70 -3.82
N ASN A 148 15.90 21.71 -3.37
CA ASN A 148 15.11 22.92 -3.17
C ASN A 148 15.21 23.38 -1.71
N GLU A 149 16.07 24.36 -1.47
CA GLU A 149 16.32 24.93 -0.14
C GLU A 149 15.04 25.41 0.58
N GLU A 150 14.05 25.94 -0.16
CA GLU A 150 12.77 26.37 0.41
C GLU A 150 12.01 25.19 1.03
N SER A 151 12.05 24.02 0.38
CA SER A 151 11.42 22.81 0.90
C SER A 151 12.10 22.35 2.19
N ALA A 152 13.44 22.33 2.24
CA ALA A 152 14.19 22.00 3.44
C ALA A 152 13.89 22.98 4.59
N ARG A 153 13.93 24.29 4.33
CA ARG A 153 13.60 25.34 5.30
C ARG A 153 12.18 25.21 5.82
N ARG A 154 11.21 24.93 4.96
CA ARG A 154 9.81 24.73 5.36
C ARG A 154 9.67 23.56 6.33
N ARG A 155 10.26 22.40 6.03
CA ARG A 155 10.19 21.22 6.93
C ARG A 155 10.92 21.46 8.25
N ALA A 156 12.08 22.12 8.20
CA ALA A 156 12.80 22.54 9.41
C ALA A 156 11.95 23.47 10.28
N GLN A 157 11.30 24.48 9.70
CA GLN A 157 10.40 25.42 10.39
C GLN A 157 9.21 24.69 11.04
N GLU A 158 8.59 23.74 10.34
CA GLU A 158 7.50 22.92 10.88
C GLU A 158 7.92 22.09 12.10
N LEU A 159 9.23 21.88 12.31
CA LEU A 159 9.84 21.17 13.43
C LEU A 159 10.55 22.12 14.44
N GLY A 160 10.31 23.43 14.37
CA GLY A 160 10.85 24.41 15.32
C GLY A 160 12.05 25.24 14.82
N GLY A 161 12.52 25.00 13.59
CA GLY A 161 13.44 25.91 12.87
C GLY A 161 14.91 25.81 13.27
N THR A 162 15.31 24.78 14.01
CA THR A 162 16.70 24.61 14.51
C THR A 162 17.56 23.69 13.64
N ALA A 163 16.96 22.97 12.68
CA ALA A 163 17.68 22.05 11.81
C ALA A 163 18.59 22.80 10.83
N SER A 164 19.82 22.31 10.68
CA SER A 164 20.76 22.79 9.66
C SER A 164 20.26 22.44 8.27
N ILE A 165 20.44 23.33 7.31
CA ILE A 165 19.91 23.20 5.95
C ILE A 165 21.02 22.77 5.01
N TYR A 166 20.75 21.74 4.22
CA TYR A 166 21.67 21.19 3.23
C TYR A 166 20.99 21.09 1.86
N SER A 167 21.80 21.18 0.80
CA SER A 167 21.36 20.91 -0.58
C SER A 167 21.94 19.60 -1.15
N ASP A 168 22.89 18.99 -0.44
CA ASP A 168 23.51 17.71 -0.78
C ASP A 168 23.60 16.83 0.48
N TRP A 169 23.00 15.64 0.42
CA TRP A 169 22.99 14.72 1.56
C TRP A 169 24.38 14.20 1.88
N ARG A 170 25.30 14.16 0.91
CA ARG A 170 26.68 13.70 1.15
C ARG A 170 27.42 14.64 2.08
N GLN A 171 27.21 15.95 1.92
CA GLN A 171 27.73 16.96 2.83
C GLN A 171 27.10 16.81 4.22
N MET A 172 25.77 16.65 4.29
CA MET A 172 25.06 16.42 5.55
C MET A 172 25.57 15.19 6.32
N LEU A 173 25.84 14.09 5.61
CA LEU A 173 26.37 12.86 6.19
C LEU A 173 27.80 13.05 6.71
N ALA A 174 28.65 13.78 5.95
CA ALA A 174 30.04 14.04 6.29
C ALA A 174 30.20 14.98 7.51
N ASP A 175 29.28 15.92 7.72
CA ASP A 175 29.33 16.89 8.82
C ASP A 175 29.19 16.24 10.21
N GLY A 176 28.76 14.98 10.31
CA GLY A 176 28.66 14.25 11.58
C GLY A 176 27.55 14.74 12.51
N GLY A 177 26.67 15.64 12.03
CA GLY A 177 25.54 16.22 12.75
C GLY A 177 24.34 15.28 12.98
N VAL A 178 24.37 14.09 12.38
CA VAL A 178 23.28 13.11 12.37
C VAL A 178 23.77 11.70 12.75
N ASP A 179 22.90 10.94 13.39
CA ASP A 179 23.06 9.55 13.79
C ASP A 179 22.18 8.61 12.94
N ALA A 180 21.05 9.13 12.46
CA ALA A 180 20.13 8.45 11.55
C ALA A 180 19.64 9.39 10.43
N VAL A 181 19.12 8.81 9.35
CA VAL A 181 18.49 9.55 8.25
C VAL A 181 17.08 9.02 7.95
N ASP A 182 16.21 9.92 7.51
CA ASP A 182 14.88 9.63 6.95
C ASP A 182 14.90 9.97 5.45
N VAL A 183 14.93 8.95 4.60
CA VAL A 183 15.12 9.06 3.15
C VAL A 183 13.77 9.07 2.43
N ALA A 184 13.42 10.20 1.83
CA ALA A 184 12.17 10.45 1.11
C ALA A 184 12.42 11.09 -0.27
N LEU A 185 13.27 10.44 -1.07
CA LEU A 185 13.70 10.88 -2.40
C LEU A 185 12.85 10.26 -3.53
N PRO A 186 12.94 10.77 -4.77
CA PRO A 186 12.55 10.01 -5.96
C PRO A 186 13.24 8.63 -6.02
N HIS A 187 12.54 7.61 -6.52
CA HIS A 187 12.93 6.20 -6.36
C HIS A 187 14.35 5.89 -6.85
N ARG A 188 14.74 6.41 -8.01
CA ARG A 188 16.09 6.20 -8.58
C ARG A 188 17.24 6.67 -7.68
N LEU A 189 16.98 7.51 -6.69
CA LEU A 189 17.99 8.05 -5.78
C LEU A 189 18.09 7.28 -4.45
N HIS A 190 17.16 6.34 -4.18
CA HIS A 190 17.14 5.62 -2.91
C HIS A 190 18.41 4.80 -2.71
N ARG A 191 18.82 4.02 -3.71
CA ARG A 191 20.03 3.19 -3.62
C ARG A 191 21.25 4.01 -3.22
N ASP A 192 21.51 5.11 -3.91
CA ASP A 192 22.69 5.94 -3.63
C ASP A 192 22.63 6.57 -2.24
N ALA A 193 21.48 7.15 -1.86
CA ALA A 193 21.33 7.77 -0.54
C ALA A 193 21.44 6.74 0.60
N ILE A 194 20.86 5.55 0.44
CA ILE A 194 20.92 4.47 1.42
C ILE A 194 22.36 3.94 1.55
N VAL A 195 23.05 3.69 0.43
CA VAL A 195 24.43 3.20 0.44
C VAL A 195 25.37 4.24 1.05
N ASP A 196 25.26 5.51 0.66
CA ASP A 196 26.07 6.61 1.21
C ASP A 196 25.83 6.74 2.74
N ALA A 197 24.57 6.68 3.19
CA ALA A 197 24.23 6.74 4.61
C ALA A 197 24.77 5.54 5.40
N ALA A 198 24.67 4.32 4.85
CA ALA A 198 25.18 3.12 5.48
C ALA A 198 26.71 3.17 5.62
N GLN A 199 27.42 3.60 4.57
CA GLN A 199 28.88 3.78 4.59
C GLN A 199 29.34 4.87 5.56
N ALA A 200 28.52 5.90 5.78
CA ALA A 200 28.73 6.90 6.82
C ALA A 200 28.34 6.42 8.23
N GLY A 201 27.94 5.15 8.39
CA GLY A 201 27.57 4.53 9.66
C GLY A 201 26.25 5.03 10.24
N LYS A 202 25.34 5.56 9.41
CA LYS A 202 24.06 6.12 9.87
C LYS A 202 22.95 5.08 9.81
N HIS A 203 22.05 5.11 10.80
CA HIS A 203 20.82 4.32 10.73
C HIS A 203 19.83 4.93 9.73
N ILE A 204 18.97 4.11 9.15
CA ILE A 204 18.21 4.48 7.95
C ILE A 204 16.74 4.11 8.12
N LEU A 205 15.87 5.11 8.10
CA LEU A 205 14.47 4.95 7.73
C LEU A 205 14.36 5.37 6.26
N THR A 206 13.83 4.51 5.39
CA THR A 206 13.70 4.83 3.97
C THR A 206 12.27 4.63 3.50
N GLU A 207 11.75 5.60 2.75
CA GLU A 207 10.49 5.45 2.03
C GLU A 207 10.53 4.25 1.09
N LYS A 208 9.34 3.75 0.77
CA LYS A 208 9.16 2.76 -0.29
C LYS A 208 9.19 3.43 -1.68
N PRO A 209 9.46 2.67 -2.75
CA PRO A 209 10.04 1.34 -2.77
C PRO A 209 11.48 1.39 -2.25
N LEU A 210 12.00 0.27 -1.71
CA LEU A 210 13.39 0.19 -1.23
C LEU A 210 14.41 0.64 -2.29
N CYS A 211 14.18 0.21 -3.53
CA CYS A 211 14.91 0.56 -4.74
C CYS A 211 14.12 0.05 -5.96
N THR A 212 14.67 0.18 -7.17
CA THR A 212 13.95 -0.13 -8.41
C THR A 212 14.39 -1.45 -9.06
N THR A 213 15.52 -2.01 -8.63
CA THR A 213 16.05 -3.27 -9.19
C THR A 213 16.59 -4.22 -8.11
N LEU A 214 16.69 -5.51 -8.43
CA LEU A 214 17.29 -6.51 -7.52
C LEU A 214 18.81 -6.34 -7.38
N ASP A 215 19.48 -5.71 -8.34
CA ASP A 215 20.91 -5.45 -8.25
C ASP A 215 21.18 -4.27 -7.30
N GLU A 216 20.35 -3.22 -7.37
CA GLU A 216 20.35 -2.14 -6.37
C GLU A 216 20.06 -2.67 -4.95
N ALA A 217 19.13 -3.61 -4.82
CA ALA A 217 18.83 -4.24 -3.55
C ALA A 217 20.05 -5.00 -2.97
N ARG A 218 20.83 -5.67 -3.83
CA ARG A 218 22.07 -6.35 -3.43
C ARG A 218 23.14 -5.37 -2.99
N ASP A 219 23.27 -4.23 -3.66
CA ASP A 219 24.19 -3.16 -3.25
C ASP A 219 23.82 -2.61 -1.87
N ILE A 220 22.52 -2.35 -1.64
CA ILE A 220 22.00 -1.88 -0.35
C ILE A 220 22.27 -2.92 0.75
N GLU A 221 21.96 -4.20 0.50
CA GLU A 221 22.20 -5.28 1.45
C GLU A 221 23.67 -5.40 1.83
N ALA A 222 24.57 -5.34 0.84
CA ALA A 222 26.00 -5.36 1.09
C ALA A 222 26.45 -4.18 1.96
N ALA A 223 26.01 -2.96 1.64
CA ALA A 223 26.38 -1.75 2.37
C ALA A 223 25.85 -1.75 3.81
N VAL A 224 24.58 -2.09 4.01
CA VAL A 224 23.94 -2.16 5.34
C VAL A 224 24.63 -3.20 6.21
N LYS A 225 24.88 -4.40 5.65
CA LYS A 225 25.55 -5.49 6.36
C LYS A 225 27.00 -5.17 6.72
N ALA A 226 27.76 -4.59 5.79
CA ALA A 226 29.16 -4.25 6.02
C ALA A 226 29.36 -3.22 7.14
N ASN A 227 28.39 -2.31 7.33
CA ASN A 227 28.48 -1.24 8.31
C ASN A 227 27.69 -1.51 9.60
N GLY A 228 26.92 -2.61 9.67
CA GLY A 228 26.15 -2.99 10.86
C GLY A 228 25.09 -1.98 11.26
N VAL A 229 24.55 -1.21 10.30
CA VAL A 229 23.53 -0.19 10.55
C VAL A 229 22.13 -0.80 10.51
N ILE A 230 21.21 -0.23 11.28
CA ILE A 230 19.78 -0.56 11.19
C ILE A 230 19.18 0.15 9.98
N LEU A 231 18.51 -0.61 9.10
CA LEU A 231 17.65 -0.10 8.05
C LEU A 231 16.22 -0.60 8.27
N MET A 232 15.27 0.34 8.21
CA MET A 232 13.84 0.07 8.19
C MET A 232 13.20 0.67 6.94
N CYS A 233 12.39 -0.14 6.24
CA CYS A 233 11.52 0.33 5.17
C CYS A 233 10.26 0.95 5.78
N ALA A 234 9.87 2.14 5.32
CA ALA A 234 8.69 2.87 5.78
C ALA A 234 7.39 2.24 5.23
N HIS A 235 7.03 1.07 5.77
CA HIS A 235 5.77 0.40 5.47
C HIS A 235 4.69 0.85 6.46
N ASN A 236 4.40 2.15 6.46
CA ASN A 236 3.52 2.83 7.40
C ASN A 236 2.17 2.14 7.66
N GLN A 237 1.52 1.54 6.65
CA GLN A 237 0.22 0.86 6.85
C GLN A 237 0.33 -0.38 7.74
N MET A 238 1.51 -1.00 7.86
CA MET A 238 1.71 -2.10 8.83
C MET A 238 1.57 -1.66 10.29
N PHE A 239 1.64 -0.35 10.55
CA PHE A 239 1.45 0.24 11.85
C PHE A 239 0.00 0.74 12.07
N GLU A 240 -0.88 0.59 11.08
CA GLU A 240 -2.31 0.87 11.25
C GLU A 240 -3.01 -0.19 12.12
N PRO A 241 -4.11 0.17 12.80
CA PRO A 241 -4.79 -0.74 13.73
C PRO A 241 -5.28 -2.05 13.10
N ALA A 242 -5.89 -2.00 11.91
CA ALA A 242 -6.44 -3.17 11.24
C ALA A 242 -5.36 -4.19 10.83
N PRO A 243 -4.28 -3.83 10.10
CA PRO A 243 -3.21 -4.76 9.79
C PRO A 243 -2.57 -5.41 11.02
N ARG A 244 -2.27 -4.63 12.07
CA ARG A 244 -1.70 -5.15 13.33
C ARG A 244 -2.64 -6.14 14.02
N THR A 245 -3.92 -5.79 14.11
CA THR A 245 -4.92 -6.62 14.78
C THR A 245 -5.22 -7.89 14.00
N ALA A 246 -5.29 -7.81 12.67
CA ALA A 246 -5.50 -8.96 11.80
C ALA A 246 -4.35 -9.98 11.95
N ARG A 247 -3.09 -9.52 11.90
CA ARG A 247 -1.91 -10.37 12.16
C ARG A 247 -1.99 -11.06 13.51
N ARG A 248 -2.33 -10.31 14.57
CA ARG A 248 -2.48 -10.87 15.92
C ARG A 248 -3.56 -11.96 15.96
N TRP A 249 -4.75 -11.70 15.43
CA TRP A 249 -5.86 -12.67 15.44
C TRP A 249 -5.57 -13.92 14.61
N ILE A 250 -4.83 -13.79 13.51
CA ILE A 250 -4.36 -14.92 12.72
C ILE A 250 -3.34 -15.74 13.51
N ALA A 251 -2.38 -15.08 14.18
CA ALA A 251 -1.39 -15.74 15.03
C ALA A 251 -2.02 -16.45 16.24
N GLU A 252 -3.13 -15.93 16.76
CA GLU A 252 -3.97 -16.56 17.79
C GLU A 252 -4.76 -17.77 17.28
N GLY A 253 -4.77 -18.03 15.97
CA GLY A 253 -5.46 -19.16 15.35
C GLY A 253 -6.98 -18.97 15.19
N ARG A 254 -7.49 -17.73 15.31
CA ARG A 254 -8.94 -17.45 15.32
C ARG A 254 -9.68 -17.90 14.06
N ILE A 255 -9.00 -17.97 12.92
CA ILE A 255 -9.57 -18.45 11.64
C ILE A 255 -8.92 -19.75 11.13
N GLY A 256 -8.15 -20.45 11.96
CA GLY A 256 -7.40 -21.64 11.55
C GLY A 256 -6.29 -21.32 10.54
N ARG A 257 -5.89 -22.30 9.72
CA ARG A 257 -4.89 -22.07 8.67
C ARG A 257 -5.48 -21.19 7.57
N VAL A 258 -4.81 -20.09 7.27
CA VAL A 258 -5.14 -19.19 6.16
C VAL A 258 -4.76 -19.86 4.83
N PHE A 259 -5.68 -19.85 3.86
CA PHE A 259 -5.44 -20.42 2.53
C PHE A 259 -5.80 -19.49 1.37
N SER A 260 -6.59 -18.44 1.62
CA SER A 260 -6.96 -17.44 0.61
C SER A 260 -6.88 -16.03 1.18
N LEU A 261 -6.21 -15.13 0.46
CA LEU A 261 -5.93 -13.77 0.89
C LEU A 261 -6.24 -12.77 -0.23
N ARG A 262 -6.68 -11.58 0.16
CA ARG A 262 -6.78 -10.43 -0.73
C ARG A 262 -6.36 -9.16 -0.02
N THR A 263 -5.52 -8.35 -0.69
CA THR A 263 -5.21 -6.98 -0.28
C THR A 263 -5.51 -6.00 -1.41
N VAL A 264 -5.95 -4.80 -1.07
CA VAL A 264 -6.34 -3.79 -2.05
C VAL A 264 -5.84 -2.43 -1.58
N ASP A 265 -5.21 -1.68 -2.48
CA ASP A 265 -4.95 -0.25 -2.29
C ASP A 265 -5.12 0.51 -3.61
N CYS A 266 -6.23 1.23 -3.73
CA CYS A 266 -6.59 1.95 -4.95
C CYS A 266 -7.12 3.35 -4.61
N PHE A 267 -6.71 4.33 -5.41
CA PHE A 267 -7.27 5.67 -5.38
C PHE A 267 -7.26 6.28 -6.76
N LEU A 268 -8.23 7.16 -7.04
CA LEU A 268 -8.24 7.90 -8.30
C LEU A 268 -7.23 9.04 -8.19
N ALA A 269 -6.13 8.95 -8.93
CA ALA A 269 -5.20 10.06 -9.03
C ALA A 269 -5.88 11.25 -9.72
N LYS A 270 -5.67 12.43 -9.15
CA LYS A 270 -6.26 13.70 -9.62
C LYS A 270 -5.48 14.23 -10.82
N ASN A 271 -6.08 15.16 -11.56
CA ASN A 271 -5.40 15.90 -12.63
C ASN A 271 -4.81 15.02 -13.74
N LYS A 272 -5.45 13.88 -14.01
CA LYS A 272 -5.00 12.91 -15.02
C LYS A 272 -4.83 13.50 -16.42
N ASP A 273 -5.58 14.55 -16.74
CA ASP A 273 -5.58 15.21 -18.05
C ASP A 273 -4.61 16.41 -18.13
N GLN A 274 -3.94 16.77 -17.02
CA GLN A 274 -2.96 17.87 -16.99
C GLN A 274 -1.56 17.35 -17.33
N PRO A 275 -0.90 17.84 -18.39
CA PRO A 275 0.47 17.46 -18.69
C PRO A 275 1.42 17.74 -17.53
N GLY A 276 2.33 16.81 -17.24
CA GLY A 276 3.31 16.94 -16.17
C GLY A 276 2.75 16.81 -14.75
N SER A 277 1.46 16.50 -14.57
CA SER A 277 0.82 16.38 -13.24
C SER A 277 1.45 15.30 -12.35
N TRP A 278 2.13 14.33 -12.97
CA TRP A 278 2.83 13.24 -12.29
C TRP A 278 4.26 13.58 -11.85
N GLY A 279 4.83 14.71 -12.30
CA GLY A 279 6.23 15.04 -12.04
C GLY A 279 7.17 13.89 -12.41
N TRP A 280 8.10 13.54 -11.52
CA TRP A 280 9.03 12.41 -11.74
C TRP A 280 8.33 11.04 -11.80
N ARG A 281 7.14 10.87 -11.20
CA ARG A 281 6.36 9.62 -11.31
C ARG A 281 5.82 9.39 -12.71
N GLY A 282 5.73 10.45 -13.52
CA GLY A 282 5.25 10.35 -14.90
C GLY A 282 6.18 9.52 -15.79
N SER A 283 7.47 9.48 -15.43
CA SER A 283 8.50 8.80 -16.22
C SER A 283 8.89 7.47 -15.58
N ALA A 284 8.67 6.38 -16.30
CA ALA A 284 9.09 5.04 -15.87
C ALA A 284 10.60 4.92 -15.63
N ALA A 285 11.42 5.74 -16.31
CA ALA A 285 12.87 5.78 -16.12
C ALA A 285 13.27 6.39 -14.77
N GLU A 286 12.46 7.30 -14.23
CA GLU A 286 12.70 7.95 -12.94
C GLU A 286 12.05 7.20 -11.77
N SER A 287 10.86 6.64 -12.00
CA SER A 287 10.08 5.91 -10.98
C SER A 287 10.40 4.42 -10.91
N GLY A 288 10.94 3.82 -11.98
CA GLY A 288 11.18 2.38 -12.14
C GLY A 288 9.96 1.56 -12.57
N GLY A 289 8.77 2.17 -12.57
CA GLY A 289 7.50 1.50 -12.80
C GLY A 289 6.31 2.40 -12.45
N GLY A 290 5.10 1.90 -12.63
CA GLY A 290 3.87 2.63 -12.33
C GLY A 290 3.33 2.33 -10.94
N CYS A 291 2.02 2.18 -10.84
CA CYS A 291 1.35 1.97 -9.56
C CYS A 291 1.81 0.71 -8.82
N ALA A 292 2.25 -0.34 -9.53
CA ALA A 292 2.68 -1.58 -8.90
C ALA A 292 3.96 -1.38 -8.07
N LEU A 293 4.89 -0.55 -8.56
CA LEU A 293 6.13 -0.25 -7.87
C LEU A 293 6.00 0.85 -6.81
N ASP A 294 5.19 1.90 -7.04
CA ASP A 294 5.10 3.04 -6.11
C ASP A 294 4.10 2.81 -4.96
N THR A 295 2.87 2.39 -5.26
CA THR A 295 1.82 2.16 -4.24
C THR A 295 1.51 0.69 -4.02
N GLY A 296 1.83 -0.18 -4.98
CA GLY A 296 1.67 -1.63 -4.86
C GLY A 296 2.49 -2.26 -3.73
N TYR A 297 3.49 -1.54 -3.19
CA TYR A 297 4.14 -1.89 -1.93
C TYR A 297 3.13 -2.12 -0.80
N HIS A 298 2.16 -1.23 -0.64
CA HIS A 298 1.16 -1.30 0.42
C HIS A 298 0.41 -2.65 0.45
N PRO A 299 -0.31 -3.04 -0.60
CA PRO A 299 -1.00 -4.32 -0.59
C PRO A 299 -0.03 -5.50 -0.65
N THR A 300 1.20 -5.35 -1.16
CA THR A 300 2.20 -6.44 -1.21
C THR A 300 2.76 -6.79 0.17
N TYR A 301 3.28 -5.83 0.93
CA TYR A 301 3.79 -6.12 2.27
C TYR A 301 2.67 -6.59 3.21
N MET A 302 1.43 -6.08 3.04
CA MET A 302 0.29 -6.55 3.83
C MET A 302 -0.01 -8.01 3.50
N LEU A 303 0.00 -8.37 2.21
CA LEU A 303 -0.27 -9.74 1.78
C LEU A 303 0.74 -10.72 2.36
N ILE A 304 2.04 -10.42 2.23
CA ILE A 304 3.14 -11.23 2.76
C ILE A 304 3.01 -11.37 4.28
N SER A 305 2.78 -10.25 4.97
CA SER A 305 2.72 -10.23 6.43
C SER A 305 1.55 -11.03 7.01
N ILE A 306 0.40 -11.02 6.32
CA ILE A 306 -0.80 -11.75 6.73
C ILE A 306 -0.70 -13.23 6.35
N ALA A 307 -0.11 -13.55 5.20
CA ALA A 307 0.23 -14.92 4.83
C ALA A 307 1.22 -15.55 5.82
N ASN A 308 2.08 -14.72 6.42
CA ASN A 308 3.13 -15.11 7.35
C ASN A 308 3.95 -16.30 6.82
N SER A 309 4.32 -16.22 5.55
CA SER A 309 4.99 -17.26 4.80
C SER A 309 5.75 -16.65 3.62
N GLU A 310 6.79 -17.34 3.15
CA GLU A 310 7.60 -16.89 2.02
C GLU A 310 6.78 -16.97 0.72
N PRO A 311 6.74 -15.91 -0.10
CA PRO A 311 6.18 -15.99 -1.44
C PRO A 311 7.10 -16.83 -2.35
N VAL A 312 6.54 -17.77 -3.11
CA VAL A 312 7.33 -18.74 -3.92
C VAL A 312 7.12 -18.60 -5.42
N GLU A 313 5.96 -18.10 -5.85
CA GLU A 313 5.72 -17.79 -7.25
C GLU A 313 4.68 -16.67 -7.41
N VAL A 314 4.80 -15.93 -8.51
CA VAL A 314 3.95 -14.77 -8.82
C VAL A 314 3.53 -14.75 -10.29
N VAL A 315 2.33 -14.23 -10.54
CA VAL A 315 1.84 -13.86 -11.86
C VAL A 315 1.08 -12.54 -11.78
N SER A 316 1.28 -11.65 -12.75
CA SER A 316 0.69 -10.31 -12.76
C SER A 316 0.08 -9.98 -14.12
N PHE A 317 -0.92 -9.10 -14.10
CA PHE A 317 -1.43 -8.39 -15.27
C PHE A 317 -1.61 -6.92 -14.89
N SER A 318 -1.06 -6.03 -15.71
CA SER A 318 -1.14 -4.60 -15.53
C SER A 318 -1.28 -3.87 -16.85
N ALA A 319 -1.82 -2.66 -16.78
CA ALA A 319 -1.83 -1.74 -17.91
C ALA A 319 -2.07 -0.31 -17.40
N ASN A 320 -1.96 0.63 -18.32
CA ASN A 320 -2.47 1.98 -18.13
C ASN A 320 -3.85 2.10 -18.78
N TYR A 321 -4.89 2.27 -17.97
CA TYR A 321 -6.27 2.35 -18.44
C TYR A 321 -6.87 3.77 -18.39
N ASN A 322 -6.44 4.60 -17.44
CA ASN A 322 -7.10 5.87 -17.14
C ASN A 322 -6.13 6.99 -16.72
N GLN A 323 -4.82 6.84 -16.91
CA GLN A 323 -3.81 7.85 -16.61
C GLN A 323 -2.94 8.17 -17.84
N PRO A 324 -3.47 8.88 -18.85
CA PRO A 324 -2.82 9.01 -20.16
C PRO A 324 -1.47 9.74 -20.16
N ASN A 325 -1.16 10.48 -19.09
CA ASN A 325 0.11 11.21 -18.91
C ASN A 325 1.14 10.41 -18.09
N LEU A 326 1.00 9.09 -18.00
CA LEU A 326 1.89 8.19 -17.28
C LEU A 326 2.56 7.22 -18.27
N ASP A 327 3.89 7.16 -18.26
CA ASP A 327 4.66 6.27 -19.14
C ASP A 327 4.57 4.78 -18.73
N ALA A 328 4.09 4.51 -17.52
CA ALA A 328 3.97 3.19 -16.91
C ALA A 328 2.51 2.78 -16.62
N GLU A 329 2.30 1.64 -15.97
CA GLU A 329 0.98 1.11 -15.65
C GLU A 329 0.27 1.91 -14.54
N ASP A 330 -1.04 2.13 -14.70
CA ASP A 330 -1.86 2.79 -13.68
C ASP A 330 -2.67 1.81 -12.83
N THR A 331 -2.72 0.54 -13.23
CA THR A 331 -3.49 -0.51 -12.58
C THR A 331 -2.78 -1.85 -12.71
N ALA A 332 -2.66 -2.58 -11.60
CA ALA A 332 -2.08 -3.91 -11.56
C ALA A 332 -2.92 -4.87 -10.70
N GLN A 333 -3.02 -6.12 -11.15
CA GLN A 333 -3.58 -7.25 -10.42
C GLN A 333 -2.55 -8.38 -10.40
N THR A 334 -2.19 -8.83 -9.20
CA THR A 334 -1.12 -9.80 -9.00
C THR A 334 -1.62 -10.95 -8.14
N MET A 335 -1.26 -12.18 -8.50
CA MET A 335 -1.49 -13.37 -7.69
C MET A 335 -0.16 -13.93 -7.20
N VAL A 336 -0.10 -14.32 -5.92
CA VAL A 336 1.09 -14.84 -5.26
C VAL A 336 0.76 -16.16 -4.58
N ARG A 337 1.60 -17.18 -4.78
CA ARG A 337 1.56 -18.40 -3.96
C ARG A 337 2.61 -18.32 -2.87
N PHE A 338 2.27 -18.83 -1.70
CA PHE A 338 3.16 -18.90 -0.54
C PHE A 338 3.62 -20.33 -0.26
N ALA A 339 4.76 -20.49 0.42
CA ALA A 339 5.34 -21.79 0.76
C ALA A 339 4.43 -22.66 1.64
N ASN A 340 3.56 -22.05 2.44
CA ASN A 340 2.54 -22.74 3.24
C ASN A 340 1.31 -23.22 2.42
N GLY A 341 1.30 -22.98 1.11
CA GLY A 341 0.22 -23.35 0.19
C GLY A 341 -0.89 -22.30 0.04
N ALA A 342 -0.87 -21.22 0.82
CA ALA A 342 -1.82 -20.13 0.66
C ALA A 342 -1.66 -19.44 -0.70
N VAL A 343 -2.76 -18.94 -1.24
CA VAL A 343 -2.77 -18.11 -2.46
C VAL A 343 -3.37 -16.77 -2.12
N GLY A 344 -2.65 -15.71 -2.46
CA GLY A 344 -3.06 -14.34 -2.26
C GLY A 344 -3.27 -13.61 -3.58
N THR A 345 -4.19 -12.65 -3.57
CA THR A 345 -4.33 -11.67 -4.65
C THR A 345 -4.12 -10.27 -4.11
N LEU A 346 -3.45 -9.42 -4.88
CA LEU A 346 -3.33 -8.01 -4.56
C LEU A 346 -3.75 -7.17 -5.76
N GLN A 347 -4.39 -6.04 -5.46
CA GLN A 347 -4.84 -5.08 -6.46
C GLN A 347 -4.34 -3.68 -6.08
N THR A 348 -3.75 -2.99 -7.03
CA THR A 348 -3.44 -1.56 -6.90
C THR A 348 -3.83 -0.79 -8.15
N SER A 349 -4.27 0.47 -7.96
CA SER A 349 -4.65 1.33 -9.07
C SER A 349 -4.61 2.81 -8.70
N TRP A 350 -4.15 3.62 -9.65
CA TRP A 350 -4.32 5.08 -9.74
C TRP A 350 -5.45 5.49 -10.69
N GLY A 351 -5.96 4.54 -11.47
CA GLY A 351 -6.96 4.76 -12.50
C GLY A 351 -8.40 4.78 -11.99
N HIS A 352 -8.67 4.32 -10.76
CA HIS A 352 -10.02 4.28 -10.21
C HIS A 352 -10.04 4.47 -8.68
N PRO A 353 -11.14 4.98 -8.10
CA PRO A 353 -11.28 5.08 -6.65
C PRO A 353 -11.36 3.68 -6.03
N TRP A 354 -11.34 3.63 -4.70
CA TRP A 354 -11.51 2.38 -3.97
C TRP A 354 -12.70 1.55 -4.50
N PRO A 355 -12.49 0.27 -4.90
CA PRO A 355 -13.56 -0.53 -5.47
C PRO A 355 -14.62 -0.91 -4.42
N ASN A 356 -15.89 -0.79 -4.78
CA ASN A 356 -17.01 -1.14 -3.90
C ASN A 356 -16.98 -2.63 -3.54
N GLY A 357 -17.25 -2.96 -2.28
CA GLY A 357 -17.25 -4.36 -1.79
C GLY A 357 -15.86 -4.94 -1.52
N HIS A 358 -14.80 -4.13 -1.63
CA HIS A 358 -13.44 -4.54 -1.32
C HIS A 358 -12.99 -3.96 0.03
N TRP A 359 -12.18 -4.75 0.72
CA TRP A 359 -11.53 -4.38 1.98
C TRP A 359 -10.02 -4.29 1.76
N GLN A 360 -9.34 -3.49 2.58
CA GLN A 360 -7.88 -3.30 2.50
C GLN A 360 -7.19 -4.64 2.76
N ILE A 361 -7.74 -5.39 3.72
CA ILE A 361 -7.36 -6.75 4.07
C ILE A 361 -8.58 -7.64 3.99
N HIS A 362 -8.41 -8.83 3.43
CA HIS A 362 -9.34 -9.93 3.55
C HIS A 362 -8.57 -11.26 3.61
N ALA A 363 -8.62 -11.94 4.75
CA ALA A 363 -8.00 -13.23 4.98
C ALA A 363 -9.06 -14.28 5.28
N ILE A 364 -9.01 -15.41 4.57
CA ILE A 364 -9.91 -16.55 4.73
C ILE A 364 -9.09 -17.76 5.17
N GLY A 365 -9.55 -18.39 6.25
CA GLY A 365 -9.00 -19.61 6.80
C GLY A 365 -10.05 -20.68 7.04
N GLU A 366 -9.60 -21.82 7.56
CA GLU A 366 -10.41 -23.01 7.79
C GLU A 366 -11.63 -22.80 8.68
N LEU A 367 -11.55 -21.83 9.62
CA LEU A 367 -12.58 -21.61 10.65
C LEU A 367 -13.38 -20.33 10.42
N GLY A 368 -12.98 -19.47 9.48
CA GLY A 368 -13.66 -18.21 9.21
C GLY A 368 -12.82 -17.23 8.40
N GLN A 369 -13.15 -15.95 8.53
CA GLN A 369 -12.48 -14.87 7.82
C GLN A 369 -12.33 -13.60 8.65
N ILE A 370 -11.30 -12.83 8.33
CA ILE A 370 -11.01 -11.51 8.87
C ILE A 370 -10.91 -10.53 7.71
N PHE A 371 -11.64 -9.42 7.76
CA PHE A 371 -11.57 -8.40 6.72
C PHE A 371 -11.83 -7.00 7.26
N GLY A 372 -11.28 -5.97 6.62
CA GLY A 372 -11.50 -4.60 7.05
C GLY A 372 -10.48 -3.61 6.50
N ARG A 373 -10.44 -2.43 7.12
CA ARG A 373 -9.58 -1.31 6.73
C ARG A 373 -9.41 -0.32 7.88
N GLY A 374 -8.22 0.27 8.00
CA GLY A 374 -7.94 1.36 8.93
C GLY A 374 -8.24 0.99 10.37
N SER A 375 -9.29 1.56 10.95
CA SER A 375 -9.70 1.31 12.34
C SER A 375 -10.91 0.38 12.47
N THR A 376 -11.31 -0.32 11.40
CA THR A 376 -12.43 -1.26 11.44
C THR A 376 -11.99 -2.63 10.92
N LEU A 377 -12.23 -3.67 11.72
CA LEU A 377 -12.10 -5.06 11.32
C LEU A 377 -13.39 -5.81 11.56
N TYR A 378 -13.62 -6.82 10.75
CA TYR A 378 -14.67 -7.80 10.92
C TYR A 378 -14.02 -9.15 11.16
N PHE A 379 -14.58 -9.89 12.11
CA PHE A 379 -14.31 -11.30 12.30
C PHE A 379 -15.59 -12.08 12.00
N GLN A 380 -15.47 -13.15 11.22
CA GLN A 380 -16.62 -13.99 10.90
C GLN A 380 -16.21 -15.45 10.94
N ALA A 381 -16.69 -16.18 11.94
CA ALA A 381 -16.62 -17.64 11.93
C ALA A 381 -17.57 -18.20 10.86
N HIS A 382 -17.28 -19.40 10.34
CA HIS A 382 -18.17 -20.06 9.37
C HIS A 382 -19.58 -20.26 9.93
N GLY A 383 -20.60 -19.90 9.17
CA GLY A 383 -22.01 -20.00 9.57
C GLY A 383 -22.48 -18.93 10.56
N ALA A 384 -21.62 -17.98 10.94
CA ALA A 384 -21.99 -16.83 11.77
C ALA A 384 -22.11 -15.55 10.94
N GLU A 385 -22.81 -14.56 11.48
CA GLU A 385 -22.81 -13.19 10.95
C GLU A 385 -21.47 -12.49 11.25
N PRO A 386 -21.01 -11.54 10.40
CA PRO A 386 -19.80 -10.78 10.67
C PRO A 386 -19.88 -9.93 11.94
N GLU A 387 -18.94 -10.13 12.86
CA GLU A 387 -18.77 -9.30 14.04
C GLU A 387 -17.87 -8.10 13.71
N LYS A 388 -18.42 -6.89 13.85
CA LYS A 388 -17.65 -5.64 13.64
C LYS A 388 -16.89 -5.27 14.91
N HIS A 389 -15.61 -4.97 14.74
CA HIS A 389 -14.73 -4.45 15.78
C HIS A 389 -14.18 -3.08 15.37
N ASP A 390 -14.50 -2.08 16.18
CA ASP A 390 -13.92 -0.73 16.06
C ASP A 390 -12.64 -0.65 16.92
N LEU A 391 -11.52 -0.37 16.25
CA LEU A 391 -10.18 -0.31 16.82
C LEU A 391 -9.81 1.12 17.16
N GLN A 392 -8.92 1.32 18.13
CA GLN A 392 -8.42 2.65 18.43
C GLN A 392 -7.65 3.21 17.23
N PRO A 393 -8.00 4.40 16.71
CA PRO A 393 -7.28 5.00 15.60
C PRO A 393 -5.84 5.33 15.99
N GLU A 394 -4.90 4.95 15.13
CA GLU A 394 -3.49 5.28 15.25
C GLU A 394 -2.99 5.76 13.89
N ASN A 395 -2.10 6.75 13.89
CA ASN A 395 -1.42 7.19 12.68
C ASN A 395 -0.24 6.25 12.38
N GLY A 396 -0.29 5.55 11.25
CA GLY A 396 0.76 4.62 10.82
C GLY A 396 2.15 5.26 10.77
N PHE A 397 2.26 6.52 10.33
CA PHE A 397 3.54 7.25 10.30
C PHE A 397 4.11 7.53 11.70
N VAL A 398 3.24 7.74 12.69
CA VAL A 398 3.67 7.90 14.08
C VAL A 398 4.12 6.56 14.65
N GLY A 399 3.39 5.48 14.34
CA GLY A 399 3.73 4.13 14.77
C GLY A 399 5.07 3.67 14.20
N GLU A 400 5.32 3.89 12.91
CA GLU A 400 6.54 3.45 12.25
C GLU A 400 7.79 4.18 12.75
N ILE A 401 7.72 5.51 12.92
CA ILE A 401 8.85 6.30 13.40
C ILE A 401 9.16 5.96 14.86
N ARG A 402 8.12 5.75 15.69
CA ARG A 402 8.31 5.26 17.05
C ARG A 402 9.02 3.90 17.07
N HIS A 403 8.60 2.98 16.21
CA HIS A 403 9.20 1.65 16.11
C HIS A 403 10.66 1.73 15.64
N PHE A 404 10.96 2.57 14.65
CA PHE A 404 12.32 2.80 14.18
C PHE A 404 13.24 3.32 15.30
N VAL A 405 12.81 4.35 16.03
CA VAL A 405 13.54 4.91 17.17
C VAL A 405 13.76 3.86 18.26
N GLU A 406 12.73 3.06 18.58
CA GLU A 406 12.87 1.95 19.54
C GLU A 406 13.91 0.91 19.10
N CYS A 407 13.96 0.57 17.81
CA CYS A 407 14.94 -0.38 17.29
C CYS A 407 16.35 0.19 17.36
N VAL A 408 16.53 1.48 17.03
CA VAL A 408 17.84 2.15 17.11
C VAL A 408 18.35 2.18 18.55
N GLU A 409 17.52 2.56 19.51
CA GLU A 409 17.89 2.60 20.92
C GLU A 409 18.29 1.23 21.49
N LYS A 410 17.58 0.17 21.08
CA LYS A 410 17.79 -1.19 21.58
C LYS A 410 18.83 -1.98 20.79
N GLY A 411 19.17 -1.54 19.58
CA GLY A 411 19.96 -2.30 18.64
C GLY A 411 19.21 -3.47 17.98
N ASP A 412 17.87 -3.45 18.00
CA ASP A 412 16.99 -4.52 17.53
C ASP A 412 16.76 -4.47 16.01
N THR A 413 16.33 -5.60 15.45
CA THR A 413 15.91 -5.68 14.04
C THR A 413 14.48 -5.16 13.88
N PRO A 414 14.21 -4.19 12.98
CA PRO A 414 12.87 -3.68 12.74
C PRO A 414 11.91 -4.75 12.18
N GLU A 415 10.60 -4.62 12.45
CA GLU A 415 9.58 -5.50 11.83
C GLU A 415 9.58 -5.36 10.30
N GLN A 416 9.78 -4.13 9.81
CA GLN A 416 9.84 -3.80 8.39
C GLN A 416 11.31 -3.68 7.97
N SER A 417 12.06 -4.77 8.20
CA SER A 417 13.52 -4.82 7.96
C SER A 417 13.88 -4.75 6.48
N LEU A 418 15.18 -4.59 6.21
CA LEU A 418 15.73 -4.72 4.86
C LEU A 418 15.31 -6.01 4.16
N LYS A 419 15.31 -7.15 4.87
CA LYS A 419 14.88 -8.43 4.32
C LYS A 419 13.43 -8.36 3.82
N GLU A 420 12.53 -7.81 4.62
CA GLU A 420 11.12 -7.64 4.24
C GLU A 420 10.97 -6.70 3.04
N GLY A 421 11.74 -5.60 3.00
CA GLY A 421 11.79 -4.69 1.85
C GLY A 421 12.22 -5.39 0.55
N ILE A 422 13.24 -6.25 0.63
CA ILE A 422 13.72 -7.05 -0.52
C ILE A 422 12.66 -8.07 -0.95
N THR A 423 12.01 -8.77 -0.01
CA THR A 423 10.95 -9.74 -0.34
C THR A 423 9.78 -9.06 -1.05
N VAL A 424 9.35 -7.87 -0.59
CA VAL A 424 8.32 -7.07 -1.25
C VAL A 424 8.75 -6.69 -2.68
N LEU A 425 9.98 -6.20 -2.83
CA LEU A 425 10.54 -5.84 -4.14
C LEU A 425 10.57 -7.04 -5.10
N LYS A 426 10.96 -8.23 -4.63
CA LYS A 426 10.97 -9.47 -5.43
C LYS A 426 9.59 -9.81 -5.98
N VAL A 427 8.54 -9.71 -5.16
CA VAL A 427 7.17 -9.97 -5.62
C VAL A 427 6.76 -9.00 -6.72
N ILE A 428 7.04 -7.71 -6.55
CA ILE A 428 6.69 -6.67 -7.53
C ILE A 428 7.46 -6.86 -8.84
N LEU A 429 8.79 -7.01 -8.77
CA LEU A 429 9.62 -7.21 -9.95
C LEU A 429 9.35 -8.55 -10.63
N GLY A 430 9.02 -9.59 -9.87
CA GLY A 430 8.53 -10.87 -10.39
C GLY A 430 7.19 -10.70 -11.12
N GLY A 431 6.32 -9.81 -10.67
CA GLY A 431 5.11 -9.39 -11.38
C GLY A 431 5.42 -8.80 -12.75
N TYR A 432 6.32 -7.82 -12.83
CA TYR A 432 6.75 -7.26 -14.12
C TYR A 432 7.42 -8.31 -15.02
N GLN A 433 8.22 -9.21 -14.43
CA GLN A 433 8.83 -10.32 -15.17
C GLN A 433 7.77 -11.27 -15.73
N SER A 434 6.73 -11.59 -14.96
CA SER A 434 5.62 -12.44 -15.39
C SER A 434 4.93 -11.87 -16.62
N GLU A 435 4.71 -10.56 -16.68
CA GLU A 435 4.05 -9.92 -17.80
C GLU A 435 4.90 -9.94 -19.07
N ARG A 436 6.19 -9.62 -18.92
CA ARG A 436 7.15 -9.67 -20.02
C ARG A 436 7.28 -11.07 -20.61
N GLU A 437 7.30 -12.09 -19.75
CA GLU A 437 7.53 -13.48 -20.16
C GLU A 437 6.24 -14.29 -20.37
N LYS A 438 5.07 -13.72 -20.04
CA LYS A 438 3.74 -14.32 -20.16
C LYS A 438 3.63 -15.68 -19.47
N ARG A 439 4.21 -15.81 -18.27
CA ARG A 439 4.24 -17.05 -17.48
C ARG A 439 4.35 -16.76 -15.99
N VAL A 440 4.05 -17.76 -15.17
CA VAL A 440 4.32 -17.74 -13.72
C VAL A 440 5.84 -17.67 -13.47
N ILE A 441 6.25 -16.84 -12.51
CA ILE A 441 7.65 -16.60 -12.14
C ILE A 441 7.93 -17.16 -10.75
N PRO A 442 8.91 -18.05 -10.58
CA PRO A 442 9.42 -18.43 -9.26
C PRO A 442 10.25 -17.28 -8.66
N LEU A 443 10.15 -17.08 -7.34
CA LEU A 443 10.78 -15.97 -6.61
C LEU A 443 12.08 -16.32 -5.87
#